data_AF-A0A7V3XH71-F1
#
_entry.id   AF-A0A7V3XH71-F1
#
_cell.length_a   1.000
_cell.length_b   1.000
_cell.length_c   1.000
_cell.angle_alpha   90.00
_cell.angle_beta   90.00
_cell.angle_gamma   90.00
#
_symmetry.space_group_name_H-M   'P 1'
#
loop_
_entity.id
_entity.type
_entity.pdbx_description
1 polymer ?
#
loop_
_entity_poly.entity_id
_entity_poly.type
_entity_poly.pdbx_seq_one_letter_code
_entity_poly.pdbx_strand_id
1 'polypeptide(L)'
;MLKARKLFLLSLAVALVFTPAAAALAGGGAGASITTTLFDCFQIRNAPDSPYTVRVTDQFGTRDVILGRARVICTPTSAAEVVRGPDLNGDFNEFLADHIKCYDAFVVHDRGPGVTATLIDPFATEDRIIDFVRMLCAPAQKLID
;
A
#
# COMPACT_ATOMS: atom_id res chain seq x y z
N MET A 1 -13.49 -21.74 -86.49
CA MET A 1 -14.74 -20.96 -86.50
C MET A 1 -14.92 -20.34 -85.11
N LEU A 2 -14.71 -19.02 -85.02
CA LEU A 2 -14.78 -18.21 -83.81
C LEU A 2 -16.24 -18.06 -83.35
N LYS A 3 -16.54 -18.28 -82.06
CA LYS A 3 -17.76 -17.78 -81.41
C LYS A 3 -17.40 -17.15 -80.07
N ALA A 4 -17.23 -15.83 -80.11
CA ALA A 4 -17.22 -14.98 -78.94
C ALA A 4 -18.56 -15.06 -78.20
N ARG A 5 -18.56 -15.06 -76.87
CA ARG A 5 -19.72 -14.62 -76.08
C ARG A 5 -19.36 -14.27 -74.63
N LYS A 6 -19.51 -12.96 -74.37
CA LYS A 6 -19.97 -12.29 -73.14
C LYS A 6 -18.97 -12.10 -71.99
N LEU A 7 -18.41 -10.89 -71.97
CA LEU A 7 -18.08 -10.17 -70.74
C LEU A 7 -19.35 -10.05 -69.85
N PHE A 8 -19.20 -10.37 -68.57
CA PHE A 8 -20.06 -9.87 -67.50
C PHE A 8 -19.17 -9.02 -66.57
N LEU A 9 -19.49 -7.74 -66.50
CA LEU A 9 -19.00 -6.76 -65.53
C LEU A 9 -19.98 -6.71 -64.34
N LEU A 10 -19.52 -6.11 -63.23
CA LEU A 10 -20.17 -5.82 -61.94
C LEU A 10 -20.02 -6.96 -60.89
N SER A 11 -19.62 -6.73 -59.63
CA SER A 11 -19.41 -5.50 -58.86
C SER A 11 -18.81 -5.81 -57.48
N LEU A 12 -17.94 -4.90 -56.98
CA LEU A 12 -17.93 -4.33 -55.62
C LEU A 12 -17.86 -5.25 -54.38
N ALA A 13 -16.73 -5.21 -53.65
CA ALA A 13 -16.70 -4.90 -52.21
C ALA A 13 -15.25 -4.80 -51.69
N VAL A 14 -14.72 -3.58 -51.61
CA VAL A 14 -13.54 -3.26 -50.79
C VAL A 14 -14.04 -3.12 -49.35
N ALA A 15 -13.74 -4.09 -48.49
CA ALA A 15 -14.01 -3.98 -47.06
C ALA A 15 -12.77 -3.39 -46.35
N LEU A 16 -12.70 -2.05 -46.32
CA LEU A 16 -11.91 -1.30 -45.34
C LEU A 16 -12.70 -1.30 -44.02
N VAL A 17 -12.45 -2.29 -43.16
CA VAL A 17 -12.98 -2.26 -41.80
C VAL A 17 -12.00 -1.45 -40.95
N PHE A 18 -12.35 -0.18 -40.77
CA PHE A 18 -11.78 0.71 -39.77
C PHE A 18 -12.23 0.28 -38.37
N THR A 19 -11.25 0.14 -37.46
CA THR A 19 -11.29 0.50 -36.02
C THR A 19 -12.18 -0.32 -35.08
N PRO A 20 -11.93 -0.35 -33.75
CA PRO A 20 -11.04 0.52 -32.97
C PRO A 20 -10.02 -0.21 -32.08
N ALA A 21 -9.02 0.56 -31.64
CA ALA A 21 -8.27 0.25 -30.44
C ALA A 21 -9.23 0.21 -29.24
N ALA A 22 -9.61 -0.99 -28.82
CA ALA A 22 -10.09 -1.22 -27.47
C ALA A 22 -8.88 -1.60 -26.63
N ALA A 23 -8.05 -0.61 -26.26
CA ALA A 23 -7.32 -0.69 -25.01
C ALA A 23 -8.38 -0.63 -23.90
N ALA A 24 -9.04 -1.76 -23.66
CA ALA A 24 -9.87 -1.93 -22.50
C ALA A 24 -8.92 -1.84 -21.30
N LEU A 25 -8.88 -0.68 -20.65
CA LEU A 25 -8.48 -0.56 -19.25
C LEU A 25 -9.46 -1.40 -18.41
N ALA A 26 -9.28 -2.71 -18.44
CA ALA A 26 -9.80 -3.61 -17.42
C ALA A 26 -8.85 -3.56 -16.21
N GLY A 27 -8.60 -2.35 -15.70
CA GLY A 27 -7.95 -2.13 -14.41
C GLY A 27 -9.00 -2.10 -13.31
N GLY A 28 -9.82 -3.13 -13.25
CA GLY A 28 -10.85 -3.32 -12.23
C GLY A 28 -10.62 -4.68 -11.58
N GLY A 29 -9.52 -4.82 -10.86
CA GLY A 29 -9.29 -5.98 -10.02
C GLY A 29 -10.40 -6.08 -8.98
N ALA A 30 -11.02 -7.25 -8.88
CA ALA A 30 -11.89 -7.59 -7.76
C ALA A 30 -11.11 -7.39 -6.46
N GLY A 31 -11.79 -6.91 -5.41
CA GLY A 31 -11.13 -6.61 -4.16
C GLY A 31 -10.34 -7.80 -3.64
N ALA A 32 -9.02 -7.61 -3.44
CA ALA A 32 -8.14 -8.67 -2.99
C ALA A 32 -7.94 -8.55 -1.47
N SER A 33 -8.31 -9.59 -0.73
CA SER A 33 -7.98 -9.66 0.70
C SER A 33 -6.47 -9.72 0.88
N ILE A 34 -5.96 -8.94 1.83
CA ILE A 34 -4.56 -8.98 2.24
C ILE A 34 -4.45 -10.03 3.34
N THR A 35 -3.64 -11.07 3.12
CA THR A 35 -3.52 -12.22 4.04
C THR A 35 -2.50 -12.01 5.15
N THR A 36 -1.75 -10.91 5.11
CA THR A 36 -0.76 -10.55 6.11
C THR A 36 -1.27 -9.46 7.05
N THR A 37 -0.72 -9.41 8.27
CA THR A 37 -1.09 -8.40 9.26
C THR A 37 -0.48 -7.05 8.90
N LEU A 38 -1.34 -6.08 8.56
CA LEU A 38 -0.96 -4.67 8.47
C LEU A 38 -1.00 -4.01 9.86
N PHE A 39 -0.45 -2.81 9.97
CA PHE A 39 -0.48 -1.99 11.17
C PHE A 39 -0.97 -0.58 10.86
N ASP A 40 -2.04 -0.17 11.53
CA ASP A 40 -2.49 1.21 11.54
C ASP A 40 -1.69 2.00 12.57
N CYS A 41 -0.96 3.02 12.11
CA CYS A 41 -0.14 3.86 12.95
C CYS A 41 -0.77 5.24 13.13
N PHE A 42 -1.24 5.50 14.34
CA PHE A 42 -1.97 6.70 14.71
C PHE A 42 -1.06 7.76 15.29
N GLN A 43 -1.37 9.04 15.02
CA GLN A 43 -0.65 10.16 15.59
C GLN A 43 -0.85 10.27 17.10
N ILE A 44 0.24 10.39 17.86
CA ILE A 44 0.25 10.76 19.28
C ILE A 44 0.37 12.28 19.37
N ARG A 45 -0.53 12.93 20.11
CA ARG A 45 -0.47 14.39 20.34
C ARG A 45 0.18 14.75 21.68
N ASN A 46 0.91 15.85 21.67
CA ASN A 46 1.47 16.52 22.85
C ASN A 46 2.35 15.63 23.75
N ALA A 47 3.05 14.65 23.16
CA ALA A 47 4.08 13.90 23.88
C ALA A 47 5.28 14.81 24.20
N PRO A 48 5.85 14.72 25.43
CA PRO A 48 7.08 15.40 25.77
C PRO A 48 8.27 14.77 25.03
N ASP A 49 9.38 15.50 24.95
CA ASP A 49 10.63 14.92 24.46
C ASP A 49 11.17 13.89 25.46
N SER A 50 11.67 12.77 24.92
CA SER A 50 12.28 11.72 25.71
C SER A 50 13.68 12.13 26.17
N PRO A 51 14.08 11.87 27.42
CA PRO A 51 15.42 12.20 27.90
C PRO A 51 16.46 11.13 27.54
N TYR A 52 16.06 10.03 26.89
CA TYR A 52 16.92 8.86 26.72
C TYR A 52 17.79 8.95 25.47
N THR A 53 19.02 8.43 25.58
CA THR A 53 19.91 8.11 24.46
C THR A 53 20.10 6.61 24.42
N VAL A 54 19.89 6.00 23.26
CA VAL A 54 19.94 4.53 23.08
C VAL A 54 20.99 4.14 22.04
N ARG A 55 21.76 3.10 22.35
CA ARG A 55 22.68 2.45 21.40
C ARG A 55 21.88 1.45 20.58
N VAL A 56 21.80 1.66 19.27
CA VAL A 56 21.12 0.73 18.35
C VAL A 56 22.14 0.08 17.41
N THR A 57 21.94 -1.20 17.13
CA THR A 57 22.69 -1.96 16.12
C THR A 57 21.68 -2.56 15.16
N ASP A 58 21.81 -2.24 13.88
CA ASP A 58 21.04 -2.83 12.80
C ASP A 58 21.98 -3.24 11.65
N GLN A 59 21.41 -3.70 10.54
CA GLN A 59 22.17 -4.14 9.37
C GLN A 59 23.01 -3.03 8.69
N PHE A 60 22.83 -1.77 9.08
CA PHE A 60 23.59 -0.63 8.59
C PHE A 60 24.68 -0.19 9.58
N GLY A 61 24.81 -0.87 10.73
CA GLY A 61 25.85 -0.66 11.73
C GLY A 61 25.32 -0.23 13.10
N THR A 62 26.23 0.27 13.94
CA THR A 62 25.93 0.70 15.31
C THR A 62 25.99 2.22 15.42
N ARG A 63 25.00 2.82 16.09
CA ARG A 63 24.92 4.27 16.35
C ARG A 63 24.21 4.57 17.67
N ASP A 64 24.52 5.71 18.28
CA ASP A 64 23.75 6.27 19.39
C ASP A 64 22.62 7.16 18.83
N VAL A 65 21.42 7.02 19.40
CA VAL A 65 20.21 7.77 18.99
C VAL A 65 19.64 8.48 20.20
N ILE A 66 19.51 9.80 20.11
CA ILE A 66 18.80 10.61 21.10
C ILE A 66 17.31 10.51 20.78
N LEU A 67 16.51 10.01 21.72
CA LEU A 67 15.07 9.89 21.52
C LEU A 67 14.42 11.28 21.62
N GLY A 68 13.64 11.65 20.61
CA GLY A 68 12.74 12.80 20.69
C GLY A 68 11.38 12.41 21.26
N ARG A 69 10.39 13.29 21.11
CA ARG A 69 9.00 12.95 21.45
C ARG A 69 8.41 11.80 20.63
N ALA A 70 7.62 10.97 21.29
CA ALA A 70 6.82 9.92 20.66
C ALA A 70 5.82 10.55 19.67
N ARG A 71 5.72 9.97 18.46
CA ARG A 71 4.94 10.54 17.36
C ARG A 71 3.78 9.68 16.92
N VAL A 72 3.95 8.36 16.95
CA VAL A 72 2.96 7.42 16.46
C VAL A 72 2.90 6.19 17.34
N ILE A 73 1.73 5.58 17.41
CA ILE A 73 1.52 4.25 17.97
C ILE A 73 0.89 3.36 16.90
N CYS A 74 1.47 2.19 16.68
CA CYS A 74 1.03 1.25 15.64
C CYS A 74 0.28 0.07 16.27
N THR A 75 -0.89 -0.26 15.72
CA THR A 75 -1.73 -1.38 16.16
C THR A 75 -1.99 -2.34 15.01
N PRO A 76 -2.00 -3.66 15.24
CA PRO A 76 -2.38 -4.62 14.20
C PRO A 76 -3.78 -4.33 13.63
N THR A 77 -3.89 -4.32 12.31
CA THR A 77 -5.17 -4.25 11.61
C THR A 77 -5.82 -5.64 11.61
N SER A 78 -7.13 -5.71 11.88
CA SER A 78 -7.86 -6.98 11.97
C SER A 78 -8.18 -7.62 10.61
N ALA A 79 -8.37 -6.79 9.58
CA ALA A 79 -8.59 -7.22 8.20
C ALA A 79 -8.25 -6.07 7.24
N ALA A 80 -7.76 -6.40 6.05
CA ALA A 80 -7.53 -5.42 5.00
C ALA A 80 -7.87 -5.99 3.62
N GLU A 81 -8.42 -5.14 2.75
CA GLU A 81 -8.82 -5.47 1.39
C GLU A 81 -8.39 -4.36 0.44
N VAL A 82 -7.82 -4.73 -0.71
CA VAL A 82 -7.52 -3.80 -1.79
C VAL A 82 -8.82 -3.46 -2.51
N VAL A 83 -9.42 -2.31 -2.20
CA VAL A 83 -10.67 -1.86 -2.86
C VAL A 83 -10.43 -1.41 -4.32
N ARG A 84 -9.22 -0.91 -4.62
CA ARG A 84 -8.82 -0.46 -5.96
C ARG A 84 -7.29 -0.51 -6.09
N GLY A 85 -6.80 -1.13 -7.16
CA GLY A 85 -5.38 -1.19 -7.47
C GLY A 85 -5.08 -2.29 -8.49
N PRO A 86 -3.80 -2.45 -8.90
CA PRO A 86 -3.35 -3.66 -9.57
C PRO A 86 -3.40 -4.86 -8.61
N ASP A 87 -3.17 -6.05 -9.16
CA ASP A 87 -3.02 -7.26 -8.36
C ASP A 87 -1.89 -7.13 -7.33
N LEU A 88 -2.06 -7.82 -6.20
CA LEU A 88 -1.05 -7.88 -5.15
C LEU A 88 0.24 -8.54 -5.68
N ASN A 89 1.38 -8.11 -5.15
CA ASN A 89 2.66 -8.73 -5.45
C ASN A 89 2.69 -10.17 -4.90
N GLY A 90 2.66 -11.16 -5.79
CA GLY A 90 2.71 -12.58 -5.45
C GLY A 90 4.07 -13.07 -4.95
N ASP A 91 5.14 -12.26 -5.08
CA ASP A 91 6.49 -12.63 -4.64
C ASP A 91 6.71 -12.43 -3.14
N PHE A 92 5.75 -11.81 -2.43
CA PHE A 92 5.85 -11.59 -1.00
C PHE A 92 5.61 -12.88 -0.21
N ASN A 93 6.54 -13.21 0.69
CA ASN A 93 6.41 -14.30 1.64
C ASN A 93 6.43 -13.75 3.08
N GLU A 94 5.29 -13.76 3.74
CA GLU A 94 5.09 -13.28 5.11
C GLU A 94 6.03 -13.92 6.14
N PHE A 95 6.50 -15.14 5.92
CA PHE A 95 7.41 -15.85 6.82
C PHE A 95 8.87 -15.38 6.71
N LEU A 96 9.24 -14.66 5.64
CA LEU A 96 10.58 -14.09 5.47
C LEU A 96 10.61 -12.59 5.71
N ALA A 97 9.48 -11.98 6.11
CA ALA A 97 9.43 -10.55 6.36
C ALA A 97 10.24 -10.19 7.61
N ASP A 98 11.21 -9.30 7.43
CA ASP A 98 12.19 -8.87 8.43
C ASP A 98 12.25 -7.34 8.59
N HIS A 99 11.46 -6.60 7.81
CA HIS A 99 11.35 -5.15 7.86
C HIS A 99 9.88 -4.72 7.93
N ILE A 100 9.66 -3.44 8.24
CA ILE A 100 8.36 -2.79 8.14
C ILE A 100 8.48 -1.64 7.14
N LYS A 101 7.55 -1.60 6.18
CA LYS A 101 7.41 -0.50 5.22
C LYS A 101 6.13 0.26 5.51
N CYS A 102 6.24 1.57 5.71
CA CYS A 102 5.11 2.43 6.04
C CYS A 102 4.76 3.36 4.88
N TYR A 103 3.47 3.54 4.65
CA TYR A 103 2.89 4.42 3.64
C TYR A 103 2.13 5.53 4.36
N ASP A 104 2.19 6.76 3.83
CA ASP A 104 1.31 7.82 4.30
C ASP A 104 -0.14 7.39 4.07
N ALA A 105 -0.94 7.51 5.13
CA ALA A 105 -2.34 7.12 5.11
C ALA A 105 -3.22 8.38 5.19
N PHE A 106 -4.22 8.43 4.32
CA PHE A 106 -5.22 9.50 4.29
C PHE A 106 -6.60 8.86 4.37
N VAL A 107 -7.28 9.06 5.49
CA VAL A 107 -8.64 8.55 5.67
C VAL A 107 -9.62 9.62 5.21
N VAL A 108 -10.37 9.33 4.15
CA VAL A 108 -11.36 10.26 3.62
C VAL A 108 -12.57 10.29 4.58
N HIS A 109 -12.83 11.45 5.20
CA HIS A 109 -13.91 11.71 6.16
C HIS A 109 -13.74 11.16 7.60
N ASP A 110 -12.53 10.84 8.05
CA ASP A 110 -12.30 10.42 9.43
C ASP A 110 -11.46 11.43 10.21
N ARG A 111 -11.85 11.72 11.45
CA ARG A 111 -11.07 12.54 12.39
C ARG A 111 -10.12 11.69 13.25
N GLY A 112 -10.14 10.37 13.07
CA GLY A 112 -9.46 9.42 13.93
C GLY A 112 -10.22 9.18 15.23
N PRO A 113 -9.84 8.15 16.01
CA PRO A 113 -10.46 7.85 17.30
C PRO A 113 -10.49 9.03 18.27
N GLY A 114 -9.48 9.92 18.25
CA GLY A 114 -9.43 11.10 19.12
C GLY A 114 -9.47 10.76 20.62
N VAL A 115 -9.09 9.54 20.98
CA VAL A 115 -9.23 8.99 22.32
C VAL A 115 -7.99 9.26 23.17
N THR A 116 -8.19 9.45 24.46
CA THR A 116 -7.10 9.38 25.43
C THR A 116 -6.86 7.92 25.81
N ALA A 117 -5.63 7.45 25.67
CA ALA A 117 -5.22 6.11 26.04
C ALA A 117 -3.95 6.14 26.90
N THR A 118 -3.88 5.22 27.87
CA THR A 118 -2.65 4.96 28.62
C THR A 118 -1.72 4.13 27.74
N LEU A 119 -0.58 4.72 27.38
CA LEU A 119 0.51 4.08 26.64
C LEU A 119 1.58 3.64 27.65
N ILE A 120 2.06 2.41 27.49
CA ILE A 120 3.14 1.85 28.31
C ILE A 120 4.19 1.29 27.35
N ASP A 121 5.40 1.80 27.44
CA ASP A 121 6.56 1.33 26.69
C ASP A 121 7.79 1.20 27.62
N PRO A 122 8.95 0.73 27.14
CA PRO A 122 10.15 0.58 27.97
C PRO A 122 10.70 1.87 28.58
N PHE A 123 10.25 3.04 28.13
CA PHE A 123 10.75 4.35 28.51
C PHE A 123 9.76 5.15 29.36
N ALA A 124 8.45 4.92 29.22
CA ALA A 124 7.44 5.67 29.94
C ALA A 124 6.09 4.93 30.10
N THR A 125 5.33 5.38 31.09
CA THR A 125 3.88 5.15 31.22
C THR A 125 3.19 6.52 31.16
N GLU A 126 2.31 6.73 30.19
CA GLU A 126 1.71 8.05 29.96
C GLU A 126 0.31 8.00 29.32
N ASP A 127 -0.57 8.92 29.73
CA ASP A 127 -1.86 9.12 29.06
C ASP A 127 -1.69 10.10 27.89
N ARG A 128 -2.04 9.66 26.67
CA ARG A 128 -1.89 10.47 25.45
C ARG A 128 -3.11 10.39 24.56
N ILE A 129 -3.31 11.46 23.78
CA ILE A 129 -4.36 11.49 22.78
C ILE A 129 -3.86 10.84 21.50
N ILE A 130 -4.57 9.79 21.10
CA ILE A 130 -4.42 9.09 19.83
C ILE A 130 -5.42 9.70 18.85
N ASP A 131 -4.91 10.35 17.80
CA ASP A 131 -5.71 11.13 16.87
C ASP A 131 -6.05 10.29 15.62
N PHE A 132 -5.60 10.67 14.44
CA PHE A 132 -5.89 9.98 13.17
C PHE A 132 -4.78 9.02 12.74
N VAL A 133 -5.13 8.07 11.88
CA VAL A 133 -4.16 7.19 11.19
C VAL A 133 -3.26 8.07 10.34
N ARG A 134 -1.96 8.06 10.64
CA ARG A 134 -0.94 8.80 9.91
C ARG A 134 -0.21 7.91 8.90
N MET A 135 0.00 6.65 9.26
CA MET A 135 0.66 5.69 8.39
C MET A 135 -0.06 4.35 8.42
N LEU A 136 -0.04 3.67 7.28
CA LEU A 136 -0.36 2.25 7.18
C LEU A 136 0.94 1.51 6.92
N CYS A 137 1.31 0.58 7.80
CA CYS A 137 2.55 -0.15 7.70
C CYS A 137 2.31 -1.61 7.37
N ALA A 138 3.15 -2.16 6.50
CA ALA A 138 3.12 -3.56 6.07
C ALA A 138 4.46 -4.23 6.37
N PRO A 139 4.47 -5.53 6.70
CA PRO A 139 5.70 -6.31 6.70
C PRO A 139 6.36 -6.27 5.32
N ALA A 140 7.69 -6.27 5.31
CA ALA A 140 8.49 -6.20 4.10
C ALA A 140 9.69 -7.14 4.21
N GLN A 141 10.11 -7.65 3.07
CA GLN A 141 11.36 -8.39 2.94
C GLN A 141 12.41 -7.48 2.35
N LYS A 142 13.64 -7.62 2.80
CA LYS A 142 14.79 -7.05 2.11
C LYS A 142 15.61 -8.16 1.47
N LEU A 143 15.69 -8.14 0.14
CA LEU A 143 16.67 -8.92 -0.60
C LEU A 143 17.93 -8.07 -0.72
N ILE A 144 19.06 -8.59 -0.24
CA ILE A 144 20.38 -8.01 -0.49
C ILE A 144 21.02 -8.91 -1.54
N ASP A 145 21.32 -8.34 -2.70
CA ASP A 145 22.19 -8.97 -3.70
C ASP A 145 23.67 -8.90 -3.26
#